data_AF-A0A645H458-F1
#
_entry.id   AF-A0A645H458-F1
#
_cell.length_a   1.000
_cell.length_b   1.000
_cell.length_c   1.000
_cell.angle_alpha   90.00
_cell.angle_beta   90.00
_cell.angle_gamma   90.00
#
_symmetry.space_group_name_H-M   'P 1'
#
loop_
_entity.id
_entity.type
_entity.pdbx_description
1 polymer ?
#
loop_
_entity_poly.entity_id
_entity_poly.type
_entity_poly.pdbx_seq_one_letter_code
_entity_poly.pdbx_strand_id
1 'polypeptide(L)'
;MDGKMPTASIEEYMADTDMKELEVRAYSIEEALKEAKNYLEHMRELALKIRSEADEKDEFAWVNLMEDHVAGYDKQIWFMNQSLV
;
A
#
# COMPACT_ATOMS: atom_id res chain seq x y z
N MET A 1 10.50 -14.61 -7.88
CA MET A 1 10.52 -13.38 -8.71
C MET A 1 10.60 -13.84 -10.16
N ASP A 2 9.44 -13.95 -10.79
CA ASP A 2 9.15 -15.06 -11.71
C ASP A 2 9.36 -14.68 -13.19
N GLY A 3 10.38 -13.84 -13.45
CA GLY A 3 10.71 -13.37 -14.80
C GLY A 3 9.72 -12.39 -15.43
N LYS A 4 8.66 -11.98 -14.70
CA LYS A 4 7.74 -10.92 -15.12
C LYS A 4 8.40 -9.55 -14.97
N MET A 5 8.25 -8.69 -15.98
CA MET A 5 8.74 -7.31 -15.93
C MET A 5 7.74 -6.44 -15.17
N PRO A 6 8.21 -5.57 -14.25
CA PRO A 6 7.35 -4.58 -13.61
C PRO A 6 6.90 -3.54 -14.64
N THR A 7 5.70 -3.02 -14.44
CA THR A 7 5.19 -1.82 -15.14
C THR A 7 6.18 -0.68 -14.96
N ALA A 8 6.50 0.04 -16.02
CA ALA A 8 7.50 1.12 -15.99
C ALA A 8 6.96 2.45 -16.54
N SER A 9 5.84 2.42 -17.26
CA SER A 9 5.18 3.63 -17.76
C SER A 9 4.25 4.22 -16.72
N ILE A 10 4.29 5.55 -16.55
CA ILE A 10 3.33 6.28 -15.72
C ILE A 10 1.90 6.07 -16.23
N GLU A 11 1.72 6.01 -17.54
CA GLU A 11 0.41 5.78 -18.15
C GLU A 11 -0.17 4.42 -17.74
N GLU A 12 0.65 3.37 -17.75
CA GLU A 12 0.25 2.03 -17.31
C GLU A 12 -0.05 2.01 -15.81
N TYR A 13 0.77 2.68 -14.99
CA TYR A 13 0.50 2.83 -13.55
C TYR A 13 -0.84 3.50 -13.26
N MET A 14 -1.19 4.56 -14.01
CA MET A 14 -2.46 5.26 -13.86
C MET A 14 -3.67 4.43 -14.32
N ALA A 15 -3.47 3.51 -15.27
CA ALA A 15 -4.51 2.58 -15.71
C ALA A 15 -4.76 1.43 -14.72
N ASP A 16 -3.70 0.96 -14.06
CA ASP A 16 -3.75 -0.20 -13.16
C ASP A 16 -4.09 0.17 -11.70
N THR A 17 -3.84 1.42 -11.28
CA THR A 17 -4.07 1.84 -9.89
C THR A 17 -5.55 2.05 -9.57
N ASP A 18 -5.95 1.67 -8.36
CA ASP A 18 -7.27 1.97 -7.79
C ASP A 18 -7.29 3.25 -6.93
N MET A 19 -6.12 3.89 -6.74
CA MET A 19 -6.00 5.16 -6.04
C MET A 19 -6.47 6.32 -6.92
N LYS A 20 -7.31 7.19 -6.36
CA LYS A 20 -7.79 8.40 -7.05
C LYS A 20 -6.81 9.54 -6.90
N GLU A 21 -6.65 10.32 -7.96
CA GLU A 21 -5.93 11.59 -7.88
C GLU A 21 -6.60 12.54 -6.89
N LEU A 22 -5.78 13.24 -6.13
CA LEU A 22 -6.23 14.28 -5.21
C LEU A 22 -6.61 15.55 -5.97
N GLU A 23 -7.65 16.23 -5.49
CA GLU A 23 -8.05 17.52 -6.01
C GLU A 23 -6.98 18.60 -5.72
N VAL A 24 -6.77 19.51 -6.66
CA VAL A 24 -5.82 20.62 -6.48
C VAL A 24 -6.43 21.68 -5.57
N ARG A 25 -6.28 21.49 -4.25
CA ARG A 25 -6.72 22.44 -3.21
C ARG A 25 -5.75 22.49 -2.04
N ALA A 26 -5.94 23.47 -1.16
CA ALA A 26 -5.27 23.48 0.13
C ALA A 26 -5.89 22.41 1.04
N TYR A 27 -5.04 21.59 1.63
CA TYR A 27 -5.39 20.60 2.65
C TYR A 27 -4.88 21.10 4.00
N SER A 28 -5.70 20.96 5.04
CA SER A 28 -5.23 21.11 6.42
C SER A 28 -4.26 19.97 6.78
N ILE A 29 -3.46 20.19 7.83
CA ILE A 29 -2.53 19.17 8.35
C ILE A 29 -3.29 17.89 8.71
N GLU A 30 -4.45 18.03 9.36
CA GLU A 30 -5.28 16.90 9.79
C GLU A 30 -5.84 16.13 8.59
N GLU A 31 -6.37 16.82 7.57
CA GLU A 31 -6.85 16.16 6.34
C GLU A 31 -5.73 15.40 5.63
N ALA A 32 -4.55 16.02 5.48
CA ALA A 32 -3.42 15.40 4.81
C ALA A 32 -2.92 14.15 5.56
N LEU A 33 -2.85 14.20 6.90
CA LEU A 33 -2.46 13.05 7.71
C LEU A 33 -3.50 11.93 7.67
N LYS A 34 -4.80 12.27 7.68
CA LYS A 34 -5.89 11.29 7.53
C LYS A 34 -5.82 10.59 6.17
N GLU A 35 -5.61 11.35 5.10
CA GLU A 35 -5.52 10.78 3.75
C GLU A 35 -4.30 9.88 3.59
N ALA A 36 -3.13 10.32 4.07
CA ALA A 36 -1.93 9.50 4.05
C ALA A 36 -2.09 8.22 4.90
N LYS A 37 -2.80 8.28 6.03
CA LYS A 37 -3.15 7.10 6.82
C LYS A 37 -4.06 6.15 6.01
N ASN A 38 -5.09 6.67 5.35
CA ASN A 38 -5.99 5.86 4.52
C ASN A 38 -5.22 5.10 3.42
N TYR A 39 -4.23 5.74 2.79
CA TYR A 39 -3.37 5.06 1.81
C TYR A 39 -2.54 3.94 2.42
N LEU A 40 -1.99 4.14 3.64
CA LEU A 40 -1.25 3.09 4.32
C LEU A 40 -2.13 1.89 4.69
N GLU A 41 -3.37 2.14 5.13
CA GLU A 41 -4.35 1.08 5.41
C GLU A 41 -4.73 0.32 4.13
N HIS A 42 -4.97 1.03 3.03
CA HIS A 42 -5.24 0.41 1.73
C HIS A 42 -4.08 -0.46 1.22
N MET A 43 -2.85 0.06 1.27
CA MET A 43 -1.66 -0.69 0.85
C MET A 43 -1.42 -1.93 1.72
N ARG A 44 -1.73 -1.85 3.01
CA ARG A 44 -1.68 -2.99 3.94
C ARG A 44 -2.71 -4.06 3.58
N GLU A 45 -3.94 -3.68 3.23
CA GLU A 45 -4.98 -4.61 2.78
C GLU A 45 -4.57 -5.33 1.49
N LEU A 46 -4.02 -4.60 0.52
CA LEU A 46 -3.48 -5.19 -0.71
C LEU A 46 -2.35 -6.18 -0.41
N ALA A 47 -1.42 -5.85 0.48
CA ALA A 47 -0.33 -6.75 0.87
C ALA A 47 -0.87 -8.03 1.52
N LEU A 48 -1.88 -7.95 2.39
CA LEU A 48 -2.53 -9.12 3.00
C LEU A 48 -3.23 -10.00 1.96
N LYS A 49 -3.88 -9.38 0.98
CA LYS A 49 -4.52 -10.10 -0.12
C LYS A 49 -3.48 -10.87 -0.94
N ILE A 50 -2.42 -10.20 -1.38
CA ILE A 50 -1.32 -10.84 -2.15
C ILE A 50 -0.66 -11.95 -1.31
N ARG A 51 -0.42 -11.71 -0.02
CA ARG A 51 0.12 -12.73 0.90
C ARG A 51 -0.74 -13.98 0.92
N SER A 52 -2.06 -13.81 0.99
CA SER A 52 -3.01 -14.93 1.05
C SER A 52 -3.04 -15.71 -0.27
N GLU A 53 -3.07 -15.01 -1.41
CA GLU A 53 -3.03 -15.63 -2.74
C GLU A 53 -1.70 -16.36 -3.02
N ALA A 54 -0.58 -15.87 -2.47
CA ALA A 54 0.74 -16.50 -2.57
C ALA A 54 0.84 -17.75 -1.69
N ASP A 55 0.26 -17.70 -0.48
CA ASP A 55 0.22 -18.81 0.48
C ASP A 55 -0.55 -20.00 -0.11
N GLU A 56 -1.67 -19.75 -0.79
CA GLU A 56 -2.45 -20.77 -1.51
C GLU A 56 -1.67 -21.50 -2.63
N LYS A 57 -0.60 -20.90 -3.13
CA LYS A 57 0.24 -21.43 -4.22
C LYS A 57 1.60 -21.94 -3.74
N ASP A 58 1.83 -22.00 -2.42
CA ASP A 58 3.12 -22.34 -1.81
C ASP A 58 4.27 -21.41 -2.29
N GLU A 59 3.97 -20.15 -2.60
CA GLU A 59 4.94 -19.15 -3.07
C GLU A 59 5.64 -18.46 -1.88
N PHE A 60 6.42 -19.22 -1.11
CA PHE A 60 7.00 -18.78 0.17
C PHE A 60 7.78 -17.44 0.11
N ALA A 61 8.49 -17.18 -1.00
CA ALA A 61 9.24 -15.93 -1.16
C ALA A 61 8.30 -14.71 -1.23
N TRP A 62 7.14 -14.86 -1.88
CA TRP A 62 6.13 -13.81 -1.99
C TRP A 62 5.39 -13.62 -0.66
N VAL A 63 5.09 -14.72 0.05
CA VAL A 63 4.49 -14.66 1.40
C VAL A 63 5.39 -13.86 2.34
N ASN A 64 6.67 -14.22 2.46
CA ASN A 64 7.61 -13.54 3.34
C ASN A 64 7.77 -12.06 2.99
N LEU A 65 7.86 -11.74 1.69
CA LEU A 65 7.97 -10.35 1.24
C LEU A 65 6.74 -9.53 1.64
N MET A 66 5.53 -10.08 1.48
CA MET A 66 4.30 -9.38 1.86
C MET A 66 4.17 -9.25 3.38
N GLU A 67 4.65 -10.21 4.17
CA GLU A 67 4.69 -10.10 5.64
C GLU A 67 5.59 -8.94 6.10
N ASP A 68 6.75 -8.75 5.47
CA ASP A 68 7.62 -7.59 5.73
C ASP A 68 6.93 -6.27 5.38
N HIS A 69 6.22 -6.21 4.24
CA HIS A 69 5.43 -5.04 3.87
C HIS A 69 4.33 -4.74 4.89
N VAL A 70 3.57 -5.75 5.33
CA VAL A 70 2.51 -5.59 6.34
C VAL A 70 3.09 -5.05 7.65
N ALA A 71 4.21 -5.60 8.13
CA ALA A 71 4.87 -5.11 9.34
C ALA A 71 5.33 -3.65 9.20
N GLY A 72 5.83 -3.27 8.02
CA GLY A 72 6.19 -1.90 7.68
C GLY A 72 4.99 -0.94 7.76
N TYR A 73 3.89 -1.31 7.11
CA TYR A 73 2.66 -0.51 7.12
C TYR A 73 2.05 -0.41 8.52
N ASP A 74 2.02 -1.49 9.29
CA ASP A 74 1.55 -1.49 10.68
C ASP A 74 2.29 -0.45 11.54
N LYS A 75 3.62 -0.38 11.39
CA LYS A 75 4.44 0.62 12.08
C LYS A 75 4.12 2.04 11.63
N GLN A 76 3.94 2.26 10.33
CA GLN A 76 3.63 3.57 9.77
C GLN A 76 2.23 4.04 10.20
N ILE A 77 1.24 3.14 10.17
CA ILE A 77 -0.13 3.40 10.68
C ILE A 77 -0.08 3.75 12.17
N TRP A 78 0.76 3.06 12.96
CA TRP A 78 0.96 3.43 14.36
C TRP A 78 1.47 4.87 14.51
N PHE A 79 2.49 5.28 13.75
CA PHE A 79 2.98 6.68 13.76
C PHE A 79 1.89 7.68 13.38
N MET A 80 1.09 7.38 12.35
CA MET A 80 -0.02 8.25 11.94
C MET A 80 -1.07 8.39 13.05
N ASN A 81 -1.43 7.29 13.69
CA ASN A 81 -2.36 7.30 14.81
C ASN A 81 -1.84 8.13 16.00
N GLN A 82 -0.54 8.12 16.27
CA GLN A 82 0.05 8.97 17.32
C GLN A 82 0.14 10.44 16.91
N SER A 83 0.21 10.74 15.62
CA SER A 83 0.31 12.11 15.09
C SER A 83 -1.04 12.82 14.97
N LEU A 84 -2.13 12.05 14.94
CA LEU A 84 -3.52 12.52 14.88
C LEU A 84 -4.16 12.70 16.28
N VAL A 85 -3.38 12.59 17.36
CA VAL A 85 -3.82 12.77 18.76
C VAL A 85 -3.90 14.25 19.14
#